data_AF-A0A938Z231-F1
#
_entry.id   AF-A0A938Z231-F1
#
_cell.length_a   1.000
_cell.length_b   1.000
_cell.length_c   1.000
_cell.angle_alpha   90.00
_cell.angle_beta   90.00
_cell.angle_gamma   90.00
#
_symmetry.space_group_name_H-M   'P 1'
#
loop_
_entity.id
_entity.type
_entity.pdbx_description
1 polymer ?
#
loop_
_entity_poly.entity_id
_entity_poly.type
_entity_poly.pdbx_seq_one_letter_code
_entity_poly.pdbx_strand_id
1 'polypeptide(L)'
;WYTSLGGVETVAGQSISGAQNIFFAQLADSSHTGLFTYGTRFFAGRFATMMFGLPAACYAMYRAIPKENRKKNGGLYFSGALTSFLTGITEPIEYMFLFVAPWLYVIHAFLDGLSFYFADILNIRIGNSFSGGLIDYLLFGVLQGNDKTNWIKVIPFGIAWALIYFFVFSFCIKKFKVAIPGMENDEDMLEVADDSGSASLKEQAWQIIEALGGDENIENVTACATRLRVAVKQGDKVQKPVFKKLGATAVFEVQGGIQAVFGGKADLFSQEINQLLGRDD
;
A
#
# COMPACT_ATOMS: atom_id res chain seq x y z
N TRP A 1 6.97 -9.23 -21.12
CA TRP A 1 5.66 -8.64 -21.43
C TRP A 1 5.62 -8.12 -22.86
N TYR A 2 6.11 -6.91 -23.17
CA TYR A 2 5.97 -6.29 -24.51
C TYR A 2 7.13 -6.56 -25.50
N THR A 3 8.27 -7.09 -25.04
CA THR A 3 9.46 -7.37 -25.87
C THR A 3 9.61 -8.86 -26.16
N SER A 4 10.44 -9.23 -27.14
CA SER A 4 10.74 -10.61 -27.56
C SER A 4 11.27 -11.53 -26.44
N LEU A 5 11.76 -10.98 -25.32
CA LEU A 5 12.05 -11.74 -24.09
C LEU A 5 10.80 -12.45 -23.52
N GLY A 6 9.61 -11.93 -23.82
CA GLY A 6 8.32 -12.58 -23.55
C GLY A 6 7.88 -13.57 -24.64
N GLY A 7 8.78 -14.02 -25.51
CA GLY A 7 8.46 -14.87 -26.67
C GLY A 7 8.17 -14.09 -27.96
N VAL A 8 8.11 -14.83 -29.07
CA VAL A 8 7.68 -14.36 -30.40
C VAL A 8 6.78 -15.44 -30.98
N GLU A 9 5.63 -15.06 -31.54
CA GLU A 9 4.64 -16.01 -32.06
C GLU A 9 3.97 -15.43 -33.32
N THR A 10 3.58 -16.29 -34.26
CA THR A 10 2.86 -15.87 -35.48
C THR A 10 1.35 -15.95 -35.25
N VAL A 11 0.66 -14.81 -35.31
CA VAL A 11 -0.80 -14.70 -35.11
C VAL A 11 -1.40 -14.03 -36.34
N ALA A 12 -2.49 -14.57 -36.90
CA ALA A 12 -3.09 -14.11 -38.16
C ALA A 12 -2.06 -13.86 -39.32
N GLY A 13 -0.98 -14.64 -39.36
CA GLY A 13 0.11 -14.50 -40.33
C GLY A 13 1.16 -13.40 -40.03
N GLN A 14 1.01 -12.63 -38.96
CA GLN A 14 1.98 -11.61 -38.53
C GLN A 14 2.87 -12.12 -37.39
N SER A 15 4.17 -11.81 -37.43
CA SER A 15 5.13 -12.17 -36.37
C SER A 15 5.11 -11.14 -35.24
N ILE A 16 4.58 -11.51 -34.08
CA ILE A 16 4.34 -10.61 -32.95
C ILE A 16 5.27 -10.95 -31.79
N SER A 17 5.93 -9.93 -31.23
CA SER A 17 6.87 -10.06 -30.12
C SER A 17 6.25 -9.68 -28.78
N GLY A 18 6.51 -10.49 -27.76
CA GLY A 18 6.10 -10.28 -26.37
C GLY A 18 4.72 -10.86 -26.05
N ALA A 19 4.68 -11.75 -25.06
CA ALA A 19 3.50 -12.43 -24.54
C ALA A 19 2.22 -11.57 -24.43
N GLN A 20 2.34 -10.28 -24.08
CA GLN A 20 1.19 -9.39 -23.93
C GLN A 20 0.58 -9.00 -25.29
N ASN A 21 1.43 -8.67 -26.25
CA ASN A 21 1.02 -8.36 -27.62
C ASN A 21 0.48 -9.62 -28.32
N ILE A 22 1.12 -10.76 -28.08
CA ILE A 22 0.69 -12.07 -28.59
C ILE A 22 -0.70 -12.43 -28.03
N PHE A 23 -0.92 -12.29 -26.72
CA PHE A 23 -2.23 -12.51 -26.11
C PHE A 23 -3.32 -11.62 -26.73
N PHE A 24 -3.09 -10.30 -26.81
CA PHE A 24 -4.08 -9.39 -27.40
C PHE A 24 -4.33 -9.64 -28.89
N ALA A 25 -3.32 -10.09 -29.64
CA ALA A 25 -3.52 -10.49 -31.03
C ALA A 25 -4.35 -11.77 -31.16
N GLN A 26 -4.10 -12.80 -30.34
CA GLN A 26 -4.91 -14.02 -30.29
C GLN A 26 -6.34 -13.76 -29.81
N LEU A 27 -6.53 -12.75 -28.96
CA LEU A 27 -7.83 -12.28 -28.50
C LEU A 27 -8.62 -11.58 -29.63
N ALA A 28 -7.93 -10.88 -30.53
CA ALA A 28 -8.52 -10.21 -31.69
C ALA A 28 -8.73 -11.15 -32.90
N ASP A 29 -7.99 -12.25 -32.97
CA ASP A 29 -8.10 -13.25 -34.03
C ASP A 29 -9.34 -14.15 -33.83
N SER A 30 -10.38 -13.91 -34.64
CA SER A 30 -11.63 -14.69 -34.62
C SER A 30 -11.46 -16.15 -35.04
N SER A 31 -10.33 -16.53 -35.64
CA SER A 31 -9.98 -17.92 -35.98
C SER A 31 -9.23 -18.65 -34.87
N HIS A 32 -8.81 -17.95 -33.79
CA HIS A 32 -8.03 -18.55 -32.71
C HIS A 32 -8.83 -19.62 -31.95
N THR A 33 -8.25 -20.82 -31.86
CA THR A 33 -8.82 -22.01 -31.22
C THR A 33 -7.82 -22.64 -30.23
N GLY A 34 -8.34 -23.33 -29.22
CA GLY A 34 -7.53 -23.85 -28.11
C GLY A 34 -7.24 -22.79 -27.03
N LEU A 35 -6.29 -23.09 -26.15
CA LEU A 35 -5.88 -22.18 -25.07
C LEU A 35 -4.99 -21.05 -25.59
N PHE A 36 -5.14 -19.85 -25.02
CA PHE A 36 -4.25 -18.72 -25.29
C PHE A 36 -2.77 -19.03 -24.98
N THR A 37 -1.88 -18.28 -25.61
CA THR A 37 -0.42 -18.49 -25.67
C THR A 37 0.21 -18.92 -24.36
N TYR A 38 1.25 -19.75 -24.46
CA TYR A 38 2.14 -20.12 -23.34
C TYR A 38 2.72 -18.89 -22.62
N GLY A 39 2.75 -17.71 -23.25
CA GLY A 39 3.05 -16.44 -22.57
C GLY A 39 2.15 -16.12 -21.37
N THR A 40 0.88 -16.53 -21.39
CA THR A 40 -0.09 -16.23 -20.32
C THR A 40 0.19 -16.95 -18.99
N ARG A 41 1.10 -17.93 -18.95
CA ARG A 41 1.52 -18.56 -17.68
C ARG A 41 2.18 -17.56 -16.72
N PHE A 42 2.85 -16.54 -17.26
CA PHE A 42 3.45 -15.46 -16.48
C PHE A 42 2.42 -14.42 -15.99
N PHE A 43 1.15 -14.61 -16.33
CA PHE A 43 0.05 -13.68 -16.06
C PHE A 43 -0.95 -14.33 -15.08
N ALA A 44 -1.32 -15.59 -15.35
CA ALA A 44 -2.40 -16.31 -14.67
C ALA A 44 -2.21 -16.57 -13.17
N GLY A 45 -0.97 -16.57 -12.65
CA GLY A 45 -0.70 -16.73 -11.21
C GLY A 45 -1.28 -15.62 -10.34
N ARG A 46 -1.42 -14.40 -10.89
CA ARG A 46 -1.92 -13.23 -10.13
C ARG A 46 -3.32 -13.45 -9.58
N PHE A 47 -4.22 -14.07 -10.34
CA PHE A 47 -5.64 -14.17 -9.97
C PHE A 47 -5.86 -14.84 -8.60
N ALA A 48 -5.10 -15.88 -8.26
CA ALA A 48 -5.22 -16.52 -6.95
C ALA A 48 -4.64 -15.65 -5.80
N THR A 49 -3.55 -14.93 -6.03
CA THR A 49 -2.98 -14.01 -5.03
C THR A 49 -3.85 -12.76 -4.84
N MET A 50 -4.16 -12.05 -5.91
CA MET A 50 -4.86 -10.76 -5.90
C MET A 50 -6.33 -10.88 -5.49
N MET A 51 -7.06 -11.89 -5.99
CA MET A 51 -8.49 -12.05 -5.70
C MET A 51 -8.79 -12.87 -4.43
N PHE A 52 -7.82 -13.64 -3.91
CA PHE A 52 -8.08 -14.55 -2.78
C PHE A 52 -7.01 -14.48 -1.68
N GLY A 53 -5.73 -14.63 -2.03
CA GLY A 53 -4.62 -14.65 -1.07
C GLY A 53 -4.49 -13.36 -0.26
N LEU A 54 -4.37 -12.21 -0.92
CA LEU A 54 -4.21 -10.91 -0.25
C LEU A 54 -5.47 -10.44 0.49
N PRO A 55 -6.71 -10.60 -0.04
CA PRO A 55 -7.92 -10.41 0.76
C PRO A 55 -7.98 -11.28 2.02
N ALA A 56 -7.50 -12.53 1.96
CA ALA A 56 -7.40 -13.41 3.12
C ALA A 56 -6.29 -12.98 4.10
N ALA A 57 -5.18 -12.42 3.61
CA ALA A 57 -4.15 -11.79 4.44
C ALA A 57 -4.67 -10.53 5.15
N CYS A 58 -5.44 -9.67 4.48
CA CYS A 58 -6.15 -8.55 5.12
C CYS A 58 -7.07 -9.03 6.24
N TYR A 59 -7.83 -10.11 6.03
CA TYR A 59 -8.68 -10.68 7.08
C TYR A 59 -7.87 -11.31 8.24
N ALA A 60 -6.72 -11.93 7.95
CA ALA A 60 -5.79 -12.43 8.98
C ALA A 60 -5.19 -11.30 9.82
N MET A 61 -4.72 -10.23 9.17
CA MET A 61 -4.21 -9.00 9.79
C MET A 61 -5.27 -8.36 10.69
N TYR A 62 -6.45 -8.08 10.14
CA TYR A 62 -7.61 -7.57 10.87
C TYR A 62 -8.02 -8.42 12.09
N ARG A 63 -7.84 -9.76 12.01
CA ARG A 63 -8.12 -10.67 13.14
C ARG A 63 -7.00 -10.78 14.17
N ALA A 64 -5.78 -10.32 13.87
CA ALA A 64 -4.66 -10.29 14.82
C ALA A 64 -4.73 -9.07 15.76
N ILE A 65 -5.13 -7.91 15.21
CA ILE A 65 -5.30 -6.62 15.89
C ILE A 65 -6.15 -6.70 17.18
N PRO A 66 -5.84 -5.94 18.25
CA PRO A 66 -6.69 -5.81 19.45
C PRO A 66 -8.16 -5.51 19.12
N LYS A 67 -9.13 -6.02 19.88
CA LYS A 67 -10.57 -5.98 19.50
C LYS A 67 -11.11 -4.55 19.39
N GLU A 68 -10.71 -3.73 20.35
CA GLU A 68 -10.83 -2.29 20.47
C GLU A 68 -10.46 -1.58 19.15
N ASN A 69 -9.25 -1.81 18.65
CA ASN A 69 -8.70 -1.18 17.44
C ASN A 69 -9.35 -1.65 16.13
N ARG A 70 -10.05 -2.78 16.11
CA ARG A 70 -10.67 -3.32 14.87
C ARG A 70 -11.68 -2.36 14.28
N LYS A 71 -12.52 -1.71 15.09
CA LYS A 71 -13.55 -0.79 14.56
C LYS A 71 -12.93 0.44 13.89
N LYS A 72 -11.80 0.94 14.42
CA LYS A 72 -11.00 2.06 13.88
C LYS A 72 -10.30 1.66 12.57
N ASN A 73 -9.71 0.46 12.52
CA ASN A 73 -8.86 0.01 11.41
C ASN A 73 -9.58 -0.82 10.33
N GLY A 74 -10.81 -1.27 10.56
CA GLY A 74 -11.53 -2.18 9.64
C GLY A 74 -11.71 -1.63 8.22
N GLY A 75 -11.88 -0.31 8.07
CA GLY A 75 -11.97 0.34 6.76
C GLY A 75 -10.68 0.23 5.93
N LEU A 76 -9.51 0.30 6.57
CA LEU A 76 -8.21 0.16 5.92
C LEU A 76 -8.05 -1.25 5.31
N TYR A 77 -8.27 -2.28 6.13
CA TYR A 77 -8.15 -3.68 5.69
C TYR A 77 -9.22 -4.06 4.67
N PHE A 78 -10.45 -3.57 4.82
CA PHE A 78 -11.52 -3.80 3.84
C PHE A 78 -11.23 -3.10 2.49
N SER A 79 -10.83 -1.83 2.50
CA SER A 79 -10.50 -1.09 1.28
C SER A 79 -9.31 -1.71 0.55
N GLY A 80 -8.23 -2.08 1.27
CA GLY A 80 -7.09 -2.76 0.68
C GLY A 80 -7.49 -4.06 0.00
N ALA A 81 -8.21 -4.94 0.72
CA ALA A 81 -8.73 -6.19 0.19
C ALA A 81 -9.64 -6.00 -1.04
N LEU A 82 -10.55 -5.02 -1.00
CA LEU A 82 -11.46 -4.72 -2.10
C LEU A 82 -10.73 -4.18 -3.34
N THR A 83 -9.74 -3.31 -3.16
CA THR A 83 -8.88 -2.80 -4.24
C THR A 83 -8.10 -3.94 -4.90
N SER A 84 -7.42 -4.78 -4.13
CA SER A 84 -6.71 -5.96 -4.65
C SER A 84 -7.65 -6.92 -5.36
N PHE A 85 -8.83 -7.19 -4.78
CA PHE A 85 -9.83 -8.06 -5.38
C PHE A 85 -10.36 -7.54 -6.72
N LEU A 86 -10.67 -6.24 -6.83
CA LEU A 86 -11.28 -5.67 -8.04
C LEU A 86 -10.25 -5.41 -9.16
N THR A 87 -9.13 -4.75 -8.85
CA THR A 87 -8.17 -4.25 -9.85
C THR A 87 -6.83 -5.00 -9.88
N GLY A 88 -6.52 -5.76 -8.83
CA GLY A 88 -5.21 -6.40 -8.66
C GLY A 88 -4.11 -5.45 -8.19
N ILE A 89 -4.45 -4.24 -7.70
CA ILE A 89 -3.52 -3.32 -7.02
C ILE A 89 -3.27 -3.85 -5.61
N THR A 90 -2.01 -4.15 -5.30
CA THR A 90 -1.59 -4.89 -4.09
C THR A 90 -0.81 -4.02 -3.10
N GLU A 91 -0.21 -2.94 -3.59
CA GLU A 91 0.68 -2.04 -2.86
C GLU A 91 0.06 -1.49 -1.55
N PRO A 92 -1.24 -1.09 -1.50
CA PRO A 92 -1.87 -0.65 -0.25
C PRO A 92 -1.91 -1.72 0.84
N ILE A 93 -1.91 -3.01 0.48
CA ILE A 93 -1.85 -4.15 1.41
C ILE A 93 -0.40 -4.49 1.74
N GLU A 94 0.46 -4.57 0.73
CA GLU A 94 1.87 -4.93 0.90
C GLU A 94 2.59 -3.94 1.81
N TYR A 95 2.32 -2.64 1.69
CA TYR A 95 2.89 -1.61 2.57
C TYR A 95 2.46 -1.74 4.05
N MET A 96 1.37 -2.46 4.37
CA MET A 96 0.96 -2.73 5.76
C MET A 96 1.92 -3.69 6.49
N PHE A 97 2.74 -4.47 5.76
CA PHE A 97 3.68 -5.43 6.36
C PHE A 97 5.11 -5.38 5.81
N LEU A 98 5.33 -4.87 4.60
CA LEU A 98 6.66 -4.74 3.98
C LEU A 98 7.66 -3.99 4.87
N PHE A 99 7.27 -2.83 5.40
CA PHE A 99 8.17 -1.96 6.16
C PHE A 99 8.38 -2.41 7.61
N VAL A 100 7.42 -3.13 8.20
CA VAL A 100 7.46 -3.60 9.60
C VAL A 100 7.94 -5.06 9.73
N ALA A 101 7.86 -5.85 8.66
CA ALA A 101 8.39 -7.20 8.57
C ALA A 101 8.83 -7.54 7.12
N PRO A 102 10.00 -7.05 6.65
CA PRO A 102 10.51 -7.35 5.30
C PRO A 102 10.64 -8.86 5.01
N TRP A 103 10.89 -9.69 6.02
CA TRP A 103 10.92 -11.15 5.89
C TRP A 103 9.55 -11.76 5.58
N LEU A 104 8.45 -11.14 6.02
CA LEU A 104 7.09 -11.56 5.69
C LEU A 104 6.76 -11.20 4.23
N TYR A 105 7.36 -10.13 3.70
CA TYR A 105 7.33 -9.83 2.26
C TYR A 105 8.07 -10.89 1.42
N VAL A 106 9.22 -11.41 1.90
CA VAL A 106 9.90 -12.52 1.22
C VAL A 106 9.03 -13.79 1.21
N ILE A 107 8.31 -14.09 2.30
CA ILE A 107 7.34 -15.20 2.33
C ILE A 107 6.18 -14.96 1.34
N HIS A 108 5.63 -13.75 1.30
CA HIS A 108 4.58 -13.35 0.36
C HIS A 108 5.04 -13.49 -1.10
N ALA A 109 6.22 -13.00 -1.46
CA ALA A 109 6.77 -13.08 -2.81
C ALA A 109 7.07 -14.53 -3.22
N PHE A 110 7.52 -15.39 -2.29
CA PHE A 110 7.68 -16.81 -2.55
C PHE A 110 6.34 -17.53 -2.79
N LEU A 111 5.31 -17.20 -2.01
CA LEU A 111 3.95 -17.69 -2.24
C LEU A 111 3.41 -17.20 -3.60
N ASP A 112 3.53 -15.92 -3.94
CA ASP A 112 3.06 -15.42 -5.23
C ASP A 112 3.79 -16.10 -6.40
N GLY A 113 5.11 -16.31 -6.29
CA GLY A 113 5.90 -17.10 -7.25
C GLY A 113 5.38 -18.54 -7.43
N LEU A 114 5.02 -19.21 -6.34
CA LEU A 114 4.37 -20.53 -6.41
C LEU A 114 2.98 -20.46 -7.06
N SER A 115 2.27 -19.34 -6.97
CA SER A 115 0.96 -19.16 -7.61
C SER A 115 1.04 -19.29 -9.12
N PHE A 116 2.04 -18.67 -9.75
CA PHE A 116 2.30 -18.83 -11.20
C PHE A 116 2.66 -20.28 -11.58
N TYR A 117 3.46 -20.96 -10.76
CA TYR A 117 3.84 -22.35 -10.98
C TYR A 117 2.62 -23.30 -10.96
N PHE A 118 1.74 -23.18 -9.95
CA PHE A 118 0.53 -24.00 -9.89
C PHE A 118 -0.51 -23.59 -10.94
N ALA A 119 -0.63 -22.31 -11.31
CA ALA A 119 -1.50 -21.86 -12.38
C ALA A 119 -1.13 -22.49 -13.74
N ASP A 120 0.15 -22.65 -14.06
CA ASP A 120 0.58 -23.31 -15.29
C ASP A 120 0.36 -24.83 -15.28
N ILE A 121 0.59 -25.50 -14.13
CA ILE A 121 0.24 -26.92 -13.95
C ILE A 121 -1.25 -27.15 -14.17
N LEU A 122 -2.11 -26.29 -13.62
CA LEU A 122 -3.56 -26.30 -13.83
C LEU A 122 -3.96 -25.87 -15.26
N ASN A 123 -3.01 -25.44 -16.09
CA ASN A 123 -3.20 -24.92 -17.44
C ASN A 123 -4.19 -23.74 -17.49
N ILE A 124 -4.14 -22.86 -16.50
CA ILE A 124 -4.88 -21.60 -16.47
C ILE A 124 -4.19 -20.62 -17.42
N ARG A 125 -4.93 -20.13 -18.41
CA ARG A 125 -4.41 -19.30 -19.53
C ARG A 125 -5.28 -18.07 -19.73
N ILE A 126 -5.33 -17.26 -18.66
CA ILE A 126 -6.05 -16.00 -18.59
C ILE A 126 -5.04 -14.86 -18.76
N GLY A 127 -5.32 -13.93 -19.67
CA GLY A 127 -4.56 -12.69 -19.79
C GLY A 127 -5.03 -11.61 -18.83
N ASN A 128 -4.29 -10.51 -18.73
CA ASN A 128 -4.70 -9.33 -17.96
C ASN A 128 -4.29 -8.05 -18.68
N SER A 129 -5.02 -6.96 -18.47
CA SER A 129 -4.63 -5.64 -18.96
C SER A 129 -3.62 -4.98 -18.01
N PHE A 130 -3.82 -5.14 -16.70
CA PHE A 130 -3.03 -4.46 -15.68
C PHE A 130 -2.43 -5.40 -14.62
N SER A 131 -3.25 -6.05 -13.77
CA SER A 131 -2.71 -6.77 -12.60
C SER A 131 -3.50 -8.02 -12.17
N GLY A 132 -4.56 -8.43 -12.88
CA GLY A 132 -5.22 -9.70 -12.61
C GLY A 132 -6.19 -9.67 -11.42
N GLY A 133 -6.90 -8.55 -11.22
CA GLY A 133 -8.08 -8.49 -10.37
C GLY A 133 -9.32 -9.10 -11.04
N LEU A 134 -10.47 -9.03 -10.36
CA LEU A 134 -11.77 -9.50 -10.84
C LEU A 134 -12.12 -8.92 -12.22
N ILE A 135 -11.79 -7.66 -12.49
CA ILE A 135 -12.09 -7.01 -13.78
C ILE A 135 -11.34 -7.72 -14.92
N ASP A 136 -10.04 -7.94 -14.76
CA ASP A 136 -9.23 -8.71 -15.72
C ASP A 136 -9.75 -10.15 -15.86
N TYR A 137 -10.12 -10.79 -14.75
CA TYR A 137 -10.64 -12.16 -14.72
C TYR A 137 -11.96 -12.32 -15.48
N LEU A 138 -12.88 -11.36 -15.34
CA LEU A 138 -14.14 -11.36 -16.07
C LEU A 138 -13.91 -11.13 -17.58
N LEU A 139 -13.12 -10.11 -17.94
CA LEU A 139 -12.90 -9.70 -19.33
C LEU A 139 -12.08 -10.72 -20.13
N PHE A 140 -11.00 -11.25 -19.56
CA PHE A 140 -10.02 -12.09 -20.25
C PHE A 140 -10.10 -13.58 -19.87
N GLY A 141 -10.84 -13.92 -18.81
CA GLY A 141 -11.14 -15.28 -18.39
C GLY A 141 -12.57 -15.68 -18.77
N VAL A 142 -13.55 -15.16 -18.04
CA VAL A 142 -14.95 -15.59 -18.12
C VAL A 142 -15.57 -15.35 -19.50
N LEU A 143 -15.48 -14.13 -20.02
CA LEU A 143 -16.09 -13.76 -21.31
C LEU A 143 -15.43 -14.44 -22.52
N GLN A 144 -14.24 -15.03 -22.37
CA GLN A 144 -13.53 -15.73 -23.45
C GLN A 144 -13.88 -17.22 -23.54
N GLY A 145 -14.72 -17.72 -22.63
CA GLY A 145 -15.08 -19.13 -22.52
C GLY A 145 -14.01 -19.95 -21.80
N ASN A 146 -14.44 -21.04 -21.17
CA ASN A 146 -13.53 -21.91 -20.42
C ASN A 146 -12.52 -22.62 -21.33
N ASP A 147 -12.91 -22.94 -22.57
CA ASP A 147 -12.08 -23.73 -23.50
C ASP A 147 -10.83 -22.98 -23.99
N LYS A 148 -10.82 -21.64 -23.90
CA LYS A 148 -9.67 -20.79 -24.21
C LYS A 148 -8.80 -20.44 -23.00
N THR A 149 -9.30 -20.61 -21.77
CA THR A 149 -8.72 -19.96 -20.57
C THR A 149 -8.59 -20.85 -19.33
N ASN A 150 -9.37 -21.93 -19.24
CA ASN A 150 -9.61 -22.70 -18.01
C ASN A 150 -10.07 -21.86 -16.80
N TRP A 151 -10.79 -20.76 -17.00
CA TRP A 151 -11.11 -19.79 -15.94
C TRP A 151 -11.77 -20.40 -14.70
N ILE A 152 -12.59 -21.44 -14.86
CA ILE A 152 -13.30 -22.10 -13.76
C ILE A 152 -12.32 -22.64 -12.70
N LYS A 153 -11.11 -23.05 -13.09
CA LYS A 153 -10.08 -23.59 -12.18
C LYS A 153 -9.52 -22.54 -11.20
N VAL A 154 -9.64 -21.25 -11.50
CA VAL A 154 -9.21 -20.17 -10.59
C VAL A 154 -10.00 -20.18 -9.29
N ILE A 155 -11.29 -20.54 -9.31
CA ILE A 155 -12.13 -20.51 -8.11
C ILE A 155 -11.66 -21.51 -7.03
N PRO A 156 -11.55 -22.83 -7.29
CA PRO A 156 -11.05 -23.77 -6.27
C PRO A 156 -9.58 -23.54 -5.93
N PHE A 157 -8.75 -23.15 -6.89
CA PHE A 157 -7.34 -22.82 -6.64
C PHE A 157 -7.20 -21.60 -5.72
N GLY A 158 -7.94 -20.52 -6.02
CA GLY A 158 -8.00 -19.31 -5.21
C GLY A 158 -8.54 -19.54 -3.81
N ILE A 159 -9.57 -20.39 -3.64
CA ILE A 159 -10.07 -20.78 -2.31
C ILE A 159 -8.97 -21.50 -1.50
N ALA A 160 -8.21 -22.40 -2.10
CA ALA A 160 -7.05 -23.02 -1.44
C ALA A 160 -5.96 -21.97 -1.11
N TRP A 161 -5.73 -21.00 -2.00
CA TRP A 161 -4.78 -19.91 -1.80
C TRP A 161 -5.17 -18.98 -0.65
N ALA A 162 -6.45 -18.62 -0.52
CA ALA A 162 -6.98 -17.86 0.60
C ALA A 162 -6.73 -18.58 1.93
N LEU A 163 -6.91 -19.90 1.99
CA LEU A 163 -6.62 -20.67 3.20
C LEU A 163 -5.13 -20.64 3.53
N ILE A 164 -4.25 -20.87 2.55
CA ILE A 164 -2.79 -20.80 2.73
C ILE A 164 -2.37 -19.42 3.26
N TYR A 165 -2.78 -18.33 2.59
CA TYR A 165 -2.46 -16.96 3.03
C TYR A 165 -3.05 -16.66 4.41
N PHE A 166 -4.31 -17.01 4.67
CA PHE A 166 -4.94 -16.78 5.97
C PHE A 166 -4.16 -17.45 7.11
N PHE A 167 -3.77 -18.72 6.95
CA PHE A 167 -3.03 -19.45 7.98
C PHE A 167 -1.58 -18.97 8.11
N VAL A 168 -0.87 -18.71 7.00
CA VAL A 168 0.51 -18.19 7.02
C VAL A 168 0.57 -16.82 7.69
N PHE A 169 -0.25 -15.85 7.27
CA PHE A 169 -0.28 -14.53 7.91
C PHE A 169 -0.75 -14.63 9.36
N SER A 170 -1.82 -15.39 9.67
CA SER A 170 -2.30 -15.59 11.04
C SER A 170 -1.25 -16.20 11.97
N PHE A 171 -0.40 -17.10 11.46
CA PHE A 171 0.70 -17.68 12.20
C PHE A 171 1.84 -16.66 12.38
N CYS A 172 2.34 -16.08 11.29
CA CYS A 172 3.47 -15.15 11.30
C CYS A 172 3.23 -13.94 12.20
N ILE A 173 2.08 -13.27 12.05
CA ILE A 173 1.76 -12.05 12.83
C ILE A 173 1.70 -12.36 14.33
N LYS A 174 1.06 -13.48 14.72
CA LYS A 174 0.93 -13.87 16.14
C LYS A 174 2.22 -14.42 16.73
N LYS A 175 2.98 -15.23 15.97
CA LYS A 175 4.20 -15.89 16.44
C LYS A 175 5.36 -14.91 16.61
N PHE A 176 5.45 -13.92 15.72
CA PHE A 176 6.54 -12.93 15.71
C PHE A 176 6.11 -11.53 16.15
N LYS A 177 4.85 -11.36 16.63
CA LYS A 177 4.26 -10.09 17.09
C LYS A 177 4.45 -8.94 16.09
N VAL A 178 4.11 -9.17 14.82
CA VAL A 178 4.33 -8.17 13.76
C VAL A 178 3.44 -6.94 14.00
N ALA A 179 4.06 -5.77 14.09
CA ALA A 179 3.42 -4.48 14.31
C ALA A 179 2.73 -3.94 13.04
N ILE A 180 1.71 -4.64 12.55
CA ILE A 180 0.84 -4.18 11.47
C ILE A 180 -0.04 -2.99 11.94
N PRO A 181 -0.51 -2.10 11.04
CA PRO A 181 -1.33 -0.95 11.39
C PRO A 181 -2.53 -1.29 12.28
N GLY A 182 -2.66 -0.60 13.42
CA GLY A 182 -3.68 -0.88 14.44
C GLY A 182 -3.27 -1.89 15.52
N MET A 183 -2.03 -2.38 15.53
CA MET A 183 -1.46 -3.13 16.66
C MET A 183 -0.95 -2.24 17.81
N GLU A 184 -0.95 -0.91 17.63
CA GLU A 184 -0.64 0.04 18.70
C GLU A 184 -1.66 -0.11 19.85
N ASN A 185 -1.24 -0.21 21.11
CA ASN A 185 -2.16 -0.01 22.23
C ASN A 185 -2.54 1.48 22.30
N ASP A 186 -3.65 1.82 22.96
CA ASP A 186 -3.97 3.25 23.19
C ASP A 186 -2.86 3.93 24.04
N GLU A 187 -2.13 3.17 24.87
CA GLU A 187 -0.91 3.65 25.58
C GLU A 187 0.27 3.90 24.62
N ASP A 188 0.53 3.06 23.62
CA ASP A 188 1.57 3.33 22.61
C ASP A 188 1.20 4.53 21.71
N MET A 189 -0.10 4.71 21.44
CA MET A 189 -0.62 5.90 20.77
C MET A 189 -0.43 7.17 21.61
N LEU A 190 -0.51 7.06 22.95
CA LEU A 190 -0.22 8.16 23.87
C LEU A 190 1.29 8.45 23.95
N GLU A 191 2.19 7.45 23.94
CA GLU A 191 3.64 7.72 23.90
C GLU A 191 4.12 8.47 22.63
N VAL A 192 3.32 8.49 21.55
CA VAL A 192 3.59 9.30 20.34
C VAL A 192 2.69 10.56 20.24
N ALA A 193 1.76 10.77 21.18
CA ALA A 193 0.80 11.89 21.15
C ALA A 193 0.72 12.75 22.42
N ASP A 194 1.32 12.33 23.54
CA ASP A 194 1.06 12.86 24.90
C ASP A 194 2.32 13.01 25.80
N ASP A 195 3.48 13.41 25.24
CA ASP A 195 4.57 14.08 26.02
C ASP A 195 4.33 15.61 26.14
N SER A 196 3.06 16.02 26.02
CA SER A 196 2.61 17.41 26.18
C SER A 196 1.22 17.46 26.85
N GLY A 197 1.14 16.86 28.05
CA GLY A 197 -0.10 16.59 28.78
C GLY A 197 -1.08 17.76 28.85
N SER A 198 -2.32 17.51 28.39
CA SER A 198 -3.48 18.42 28.43
C SER A 198 -3.35 19.80 27.75
N ALA A 199 -2.23 20.10 27.07
CA ALA A 199 -2.05 21.39 26.41
C ALA A 199 -2.91 21.50 25.14
N SER A 200 -3.63 22.61 24.97
CA SER A 200 -4.44 22.85 23.77
C SER A 200 -3.58 23.02 22.50
N LEU A 201 -4.17 22.87 21.31
CA LEU A 201 -3.47 23.13 20.03
C LEU A 201 -2.82 24.53 20.01
N LYS A 202 -3.50 25.51 20.62
CA LYS A 202 -3.08 26.90 20.75
C LYS A 202 -1.89 27.08 21.70
N GLU A 203 -1.85 26.34 22.81
CA GLU A 203 -0.69 26.31 23.71
C GLU A 203 0.52 25.62 23.07
N GLN A 204 0.30 24.51 22.36
CA GLN A 204 1.36 23.84 21.59
C GLN A 204 1.89 24.73 20.46
N ALA A 205 1.02 25.48 19.78
CA ALA A 205 1.40 26.47 18.77
C ALA A 205 2.22 27.63 19.38
N TRP A 206 1.82 28.16 20.54
CA TRP A 206 2.62 29.14 21.30
C TRP A 206 4.01 28.60 21.66
N GLN A 207 4.09 27.36 22.14
CA GLN A 207 5.37 26.71 22.47
C GLN A 207 6.25 26.49 21.23
N ILE A 208 5.67 26.29 20.04
CA ILE A 208 6.41 26.30 18.77
C ILE A 208 6.93 27.73 18.46
N ILE A 209 6.12 28.78 18.64
CA ILE A 209 6.53 30.18 18.42
C ILE A 209 7.68 30.58 19.36
N GLU A 210 7.61 30.25 20.65
CA GLU A 210 8.70 30.45 21.60
C GLU A 210 9.95 29.64 21.23
N ALA A 211 9.77 28.36 20.84
CA ALA A 211 10.87 27.52 20.39
C ALA A 211 11.52 28.02 19.10
N LEU A 212 10.81 28.76 18.24
CA LEU A 212 11.34 29.43 17.05
C LEU A 212 12.13 30.72 17.38
N GLY A 213 12.15 31.16 18.64
CA GLY A 213 12.77 32.42 19.05
C GLY A 213 11.84 33.64 18.95
N GLY A 214 10.52 33.42 18.95
CA GLY A 214 9.48 34.45 18.90
C GLY A 214 9.09 34.89 17.50
N ASP A 215 7.94 35.57 17.40
CA ASP A 215 7.38 36.18 16.18
C ASP A 215 8.42 36.96 15.36
N GLU A 216 9.24 37.78 16.04
CA GLU A 216 10.32 38.56 15.42
C GLU A 216 11.31 37.72 14.60
N ASN A 217 11.54 36.45 14.95
CA ASN A 217 12.46 35.57 14.24
C ASN A 217 11.79 34.81 13.08
N ILE A 218 10.45 34.74 13.04
CA ILE A 218 9.68 33.97 12.07
C ILE A 218 9.41 34.80 10.82
N GLU A 219 9.78 34.29 9.65
CA GLU A 219 9.50 34.94 8.36
C GLU A 219 8.22 34.39 7.72
N ASN A 220 8.06 33.06 7.67
CA ASN A 220 6.92 32.41 7.03
C ASN A 220 6.70 31.02 7.64
N VAL A 221 5.43 30.61 7.83
CA VAL A 221 5.02 29.30 8.34
C VAL A 221 4.05 28.65 7.36
N THR A 222 4.43 27.48 6.85
CA THR A 222 3.64 26.69 5.89
C THR A 222 3.67 25.21 6.22
N ALA A 223 2.71 24.44 5.73
CA ALA A 223 2.70 22.98 5.89
C ALA A 223 2.68 22.21 4.56
N CYS A 224 3.02 20.94 4.68
CA CYS A 224 2.56 19.86 3.81
C CYS A 224 1.91 18.79 4.70
N ALA A 225 1.19 17.83 4.10
CA ALA A 225 0.37 16.82 4.78
C ALA A 225 0.99 16.07 5.98
N THR A 226 2.32 16.06 6.14
CA THR A 226 3.02 15.48 7.29
C THR A 226 4.10 16.37 7.92
N ARG A 227 4.34 17.58 7.41
CA ARG A 227 5.53 18.37 7.73
C ARG A 227 5.28 19.88 7.76
N LEU A 228 5.51 20.50 8.92
CA LEU A 228 5.58 21.94 9.11
C LEU A 228 6.92 22.47 8.56
N ARG A 229 6.90 23.63 7.91
CA ARG A 229 8.07 24.31 7.34
C ARG A 229 8.06 25.76 7.82
N VAL A 230 9.12 26.19 8.47
CA VAL A 230 9.25 27.56 9.00
C VAL A 230 10.52 28.20 8.47
N ALA A 231 10.39 29.34 7.81
CA ALA A 231 11.51 30.21 7.49
C ALA A 231 11.83 31.11 8.71
N VAL A 232 13.11 31.21 9.07
CA VAL A 232 13.56 32.00 10.23
C VAL A 232 14.80 32.83 9.92
N LYS A 233 14.87 34.03 10.51
CA LYS A 233 15.99 34.97 10.35
C LYS A 233 17.28 34.47 10.99
N GLN A 234 17.16 33.77 12.12
CA GLN A 234 18.30 33.28 12.92
C GLN A 234 18.01 31.84 13.38
N GLY A 235 18.64 30.86 12.73
CA GLY A 235 18.50 29.44 13.07
C GLY A 235 19.04 29.07 14.46
N ASP A 236 20.08 29.77 14.92
CA ASP A 236 20.74 29.55 16.22
C ASP A 236 19.82 29.79 17.43
N LYS A 237 18.76 30.60 17.26
CA LYS A 237 17.73 30.83 18.29
C LYS A 237 16.75 29.66 18.44
N VAL A 238 16.71 28.72 17.49
CA VAL A 238 15.63 27.73 17.42
C VAL A 238 15.91 26.52 18.32
N GLN A 239 15.06 26.34 19.32
CA GLN A 239 15.11 25.28 20.32
C GLN A 239 14.58 23.95 19.76
N LYS A 240 15.36 23.36 18.83
CA LYS A 240 15.10 22.08 18.15
C LYS A 240 14.60 20.94 19.08
N PRO A 241 15.01 20.81 20.37
CA PRO A 241 14.46 19.80 21.27
C PRO A 241 12.97 19.97 21.62
N VAL A 242 12.43 21.19 21.65
CA VAL A 242 11.03 21.45 22.04
C VAL A 242 10.06 20.82 21.04
N PHE A 243 10.33 20.98 19.75
CA PHE A 243 9.56 20.35 18.67
C PHE A 243 9.37 18.85 18.86
N LYS A 244 10.40 18.13 19.34
CA LYS A 244 10.31 16.68 19.59
C LYS A 244 9.36 16.33 20.73
N LYS A 245 9.36 17.11 21.83
CA LYS A 245 8.39 16.96 22.92
C LYS A 245 6.95 17.20 22.46
N LEU A 246 6.77 18.16 21.55
CA LEU A 246 5.47 18.45 20.92
C LEU A 246 5.07 17.41 19.83
N GLY A 247 5.73 16.26 19.78
CA GLY A 247 5.39 15.15 18.88
C GLY A 247 6.02 15.20 17.49
N ALA A 248 7.05 16.03 17.25
CA ALA A 248 7.78 15.98 15.98
C ALA A 248 8.68 14.74 15.89
N THR A 249 8.32 13.77 15.06
CA THR A 249 9.10 12.54 14.83
C THR A 249 10.51 12.83 14.30
N ALA A 250 10.65 13.90 13.52
CA ALA A 250 11.93 14.40 13.02
C ALA A 250 11.92 15.92 12.88
N VAL A 251 13.09 16.53 13.09
CA VAL A 251 13.32 17.98 12.97
C VAL A 251 14.59 18.18 12.16
N PHE A 252 14.49 18.95 11.07
CA PHE A 252 15.56 19.21 10.13
C PHE A 252 15.85 20.70 10.04
N GLU A 253 17.13 21.05 9.98
CA GLU A 253 17.59 22.38 9.61
C GLU A 253 17.78 22.44 8.10
N VAL A 254 17.36 23.53 7.49
CA VAL A 254 17.47 23.80 6.05
C VAL A 254 17.97 25.23 5.85
N GLN A 255 18.47 25.55 4.64
CA GLN A 255 18.95 26.90 4.35
C GLN A 255 17.80 27.92 4.50
N GLY A 256 17.93 28.82 5.49
CA GLY A 256 16.92 29.82 5.84
C GLY A 256 15.73 29.33 6.68
N GLY A 257 15.76 28.12 7.26
CA GLY A 257 14.60 27.62 7.99
C GLY A 257 14.77 26.28 8.70
N ILE A 258 13.68 25.80 9.29
CA ILE A 258 13.55 24.47 9.91
C ILE A 258 12.29 23.77 9.40
N GLN A 259 12.34 22.45 9.30
CA GLN A 259 11.18 21.62 8.97
C GLN A 259 10.97 20.54 10.04
N ALA A 260 9.74 20.41 10.55
CA ALA A 260 9.37 19.46 11.59
C ALA A 260 8.27 18.51 11.10
N VAL A 261 8.46 17.20 11.29
CA VAL A 261 7.53 16.15 10.86
C VAL A 261 6.57 15.85 12.01
N PHE A 262 5.37 16.44 11.96
CA PHE A 262 4.31 16.29 12.96
C PHE A 262 3.17 15.35 12.48
N GLY A 263 3.32 14.70 11.33
CA GLY A 263 2.23 13.93 10.71
C GLY A 263 1.02 14.82 10.43
N GLY A 264 -0.19 14.29 10.63
CA GLY A 264 -1.44 15.01 10.36
C GLY A 264 -1.66 16.28 11.18
N LYS A 265 -0.90 16.51 12.28
CA LYS A 265 -0.95 17.78 13.03
C LYS A 265 -0.26 18.94 12.29
N ALA A 266 0.54 18.69 11.26
CA ALA A 266 1.39 19.70 10.63
C ALA A 266 0.62 20.89 10.03
N ASP A 267 -0.52 20.63 9.38
CA ASP A 267 -1.36 21.67 8.77
C ASP A 267 -2.10 22.49 9.84
N LEU A 268 -2.64 21.81 10.85
CA LEU A 268 -3.28 22.43 12.02
C LEU A 268 -2.34 23.37 12.77
N PHE A 269 -1.08 22.97 12.98
CA PHE A 269 -0.07 23.86 13.56
C PHE A 269 0.25 25.05 12.66
N SER A 270 0.30 24.89 11.33
CA SER A 270 0.55 26.02 10.43
C SER A 270 -0.56 27.07 10.49
N GLN A 271 -1.82 26.63 10.60
CA GLN A 271 -2.99 27.50 10.69
C GLN A 271 -3.05 28.23 12.04
N GLU A 272 -2.96 27.50 13.16
CA GLU A 272 -2.99 28.10 14.49
C GLU A 272 -1.79 29.05 14.73
N ILE A 273 -0.60 28.74 14.20
CA ILE A 273 0.56 29.64 14.28
C ILE A 273 0.32 30.91 13.45
N ASN A 274 -0.12 30.83 12.19
CA ASN A 274 -0.38 32.05 11.41
C ASN A 274 -1.46 32.94 12.03
N GLN A 275 -2.51 32.34 12.59
CA GLN A 275 -3.53 33.07 13.35
C GLN A 275 -2.96 33.73 14.61
N LEU A 276 -2.09 33.05 15.36
CA LEU A 276 -1.42 33.61 16.55
C LEU A 276 -0.45 34.76 16.19
N LEU A 277 0.17 34.70 15.02
CA LEU A 277 1.07 35.76 14.52
C LEU A 277 0.31 36.89 13.79
N GLY A 278 -1.01 36.76 13.61
CA GLY A 278 -1.83 37.73 12.86
C GLY A 278 -1.51 37.80 11.36
N ARG A 279 -1.12 36.66 10.76
CA ARG A 279 -0.64 36.53 9.37
C ARG A 279 -1.60 35.71 8.49
N ASP A 280 -2.90 35.82 8.75
CA ASP A 280 -3.96 35.16 7.96
C ASP A 280 -4.27 35.96 6.68
N ASP A 281 -4.26 35.30 5.52
CA ASP A 281 -4.84 35.72 4.23
C ASP A 281 -6.16 34.97 3.97
#